data_AF-A0A1Y4RG43-F1
#
_entry.id   AF-A0A1Y4RG43-F1
#
_cell.length_a   1.000
_cell.length_b   1.000
_cell.length_c   1.000
_cell.angle_alpha   90.00
_cell.angle_beta   90.00
_cell.angle_gamma   90.00
#
_symmetry.space_group_name_H-M   'P 1'
#
loop_
_entity.id
_entity.type
_entity.pdbx_description
1 polymer ?
#
loop_
_entity_poly.entity_id
_entity_poly.type
_entity_poly.pdbx_seq_one_letter_code
_entity_poly.pdbx_strand_id
1 'polypeptide(L)'
;MKKAVSLCLLMCGLLLFSGCSGGVPDQDTISVDKRGRVTSTIVEDFDKDFYDADELEAEIEEELADYNRNFAADHIRIESFEVKDGVATLQLVFDESQYYADYTGMTLFVGTRSEAEEEGYDLPDDFVEPNENAADLDVLDSDGSAHVLILEEAVQVRVPGTILAVCPEDNVTVTGDREASAAEPELSYIIYK
;
A
#
# COMPACT_ATOMS: atom_id res chain seq x y z
N MET A 1 -25.80 20.27 -1.62
CA MET A 1 -25.14 19.58 -2.74
C MET A 1 -23.70 19.41 -2.32
N LYS A 2 -23.37 18.25 -1.73
CA LYS A 2 -22.03 17.95 -1.23
C LYS A 2 -21.19 17.63 -2.46
N LYS A 3 -20.19 18.45 -2.76
CA LYS A 3 -19.21 18.11 -3.79
C LYS A 3 -18.26 17.13 -3.10
N ALA A 4 -18.48 15.84 -3.31
CA ALA A 4 -17.42 14.87 -3.10
C ALA A 4 -16.31 15.28 -4.07
N VAL A 5 -15.16 15.67 -3.54
CA VAL A 5 -13.96 15.83 -4.35
C VAL A 5 -13.63 14.43 -4.82
N SER A 6 -14.08 14.12 -6.03
CA SER A 6 -13.76 12.88 -6.72
C SER A 6 -12.28 12.98 -7.06
N LEU A 7 -11.44 12.40 -6.22
CA LEU A 7 -10.04 12.12 -6.51
C LEU A 7 -10.03 11.13 -7.70
N CYS A 8 -10.18 11.67 -8.90
CA CYS A 8 -10.05 10.91 -10.13
C CYS A 8 -8.56 10.63 -10.32
N LEU A 9 -8.11 9.49 -9.77
CA LEU A 9 -6.83 8.85 -10.05
C LEU A 9 -6.62 8.83 -11.57
N LEU A 10 -5.70 9.67 -12.04
CA LEU A 10 -5.14 9.53 -13.37
C LEU A 10 -3.80 8.79 -13.19
N MET A 11 -3.89 7.47 -13.01
CA MET A 11 -2.74 6.57 -13.04
C MET A 11 -1.96 6.77 -14.34
N CYS A 12 -0.89 7.56 -14.28
CA CYS A 12 0.14 7.59 -15.32
C CYS A 12 1.33 6.83 -14.78
N GLY A 13 1.32 5.52 -15.03
CA GLY A 13 2.43 4.62 -14.72
C GLY A 13 3.73 5.09 -15.37
N LEU A 14 4.72 5.37 -14.53
CA LEU A 14 6.13 5.39 -14.89
C LEU A 14 6.89 4.65 -13.78
N LEU A 15 6.95 3.33 -13.94
CA LEU A 15 7.77 2.42 -13.15
C LEU A 15 9.26 2.79 -13.28
N LEU A 16 9.74 3.67 -12.40
CA LEU A 16 11.17 3.91 -12.21
C LEU A 16 11.59 3.22 -10.91
N PHE A 17 12.38 2.17 -11.08
CA PHE A 17 13.00 1.42 -9.98
C PHE A 17 14.12 2.26 -9.35
N SER A 18 13.81 2.95 -8.25
CA SER A 18 14.80 3.47 -7.31
C SER A 18 14.95 2.49 -6.14
N GLY A 19 15.78 1.46 -6.34
CA GLY A 19 16.18 0.55 -5.29
C GLY A 19 17.13 1.21 -4.28
N CYS A 20 16.87 0.95 -3.00
CA CYS A 20 17.78 1.08 -1.86
C CYS A 20 18.13 2.49 -1.35
N SER A 21 17.29 3.03 -0.46
CA SER A 21 17.69 3.58 0.86
C SER A 21 16.42 4.00 1.61
N GLY A 22 16.40 3.90 2.94
CA GLY A 22 15.21 4.12 3.79
C GLY A 22 14.72 5.57 3.87
N GLY A 23 14.60 6.25 2.72
CA GLY A 23 13.96 7.54 2.55
C GLY A 23 12.51 7.43 2.10
N VAL A 24 11.83 8.58 2.06
CA VAL A 24 10.47 8.73 1.53
C VAL A 24 10.44 8.25 0.07
N PRO A 25 9.49 7.38 -0.32
CA PRO A 25 9.33 6.95 -1.70
C PRO A 25 9.14 8.13 -2.68
N ASP A 26 9.61 7.95 -3.91
CA ASP A 26 9.52 8.92 -5.02
C ASP A 26 8.35 8.63 -5.98
N GLN A 27 7.50 7.66 -5.64
CA GLN A 27 6.29 7.27 -6.37
C GLN A 27 5.29 6.64 -5.38
N ASP A 28 4.05 6.44 -5.83
CA ASP A 28 2.99 5.83 -5.01
C ASP A 28 3.43 4.48 -4.43
N THR A 29 3.37 4.37 -3.10
CA THR A 29 3.90 3.21 -2.38
C THR A 29 3.08 2.90 -1.14
N ILE A 30 2.66 1.64 -1.00
CA ILE A 30 2.16 1.06 0.24
C ILE A 30 3.31 0.37 0.98
N SER A 31 3.62 0.86 2.19
CA SER A 31 4.63 0.27 3.06
C SER A 31 4.00 -0.33 4.31
N VAL A 32 4.39 -1.55 4.67
CA VAL A 32 3.95 -2.23 5.90
C VAL A 32 5.13 -2.37 6.86
N ASP A 33 4.92 -2.04 8.14
CA ASP A 33 5.93 -2.21 9.17
C ASP A 33 5.77 -3.53 9.95
N LYS A 34 6.75 -3.85 10.80
CA LYS A 34 6.75 -5.09 11.61
C LYS A 34 5.60 -5.20 12.62
N ARG A 35 4.84 -4.12 12.83
CA ARG A 35 3.67 -4.06 13.72
C ARG A 35 2.37 -4.12 12.93
N GLY A 36 2.41 -4.26 11.60
CA GLY A 36 1.23 -4.25 10.73
C GLY A 36 0.72 -2.85 10.40
N ARG A 37 1.43 -1.78 10.80
CA ARG A 37 1.04 -0.42 10.42
C ARG A 37 1.30 -0.20 8.94
N VAL A 38 0.38 0.48 8.29
CA VAL A 38 0.44 0.79 6.85
C VAL A 38 0.85 2.25 6.68
N THR A 39 1.75 2.54 5.76
CA THR A 39 2.07 3.89 5.31
C THR A 39 1.77 3.98 3.82
N SER A 40 0.78 4.80 3.45
CA SER A 40 0.49 5.15 2.07
C SER A 40 1.27 6.40 1.72
N THR A 41 2.22 6.29 0.80
CA THR A 41 2.91 7.43 0.19
C THR A 41 2.25 7.72 -1.14
N ILE A 42 1.77 8.95 -1.34
CA ILE A 42 1.16 9.44 -2.57
C ILE A 42 2.09 10.51 -3.13
N VAL A 43 2.48 10.39 -4.39
CA VAL A 43 3.39 11.31 -5.08
C VAL A 43 2.74 11.81 -6.36
N GLU A 44 2.37 13.08 -6.39
CA GLU A 44 1.56 13.66 -7.45
C GLU A 44 2.13 14.99 -7.95
N ASP A 45 1.89 15.29 -9.23
CA ASP A 45 2.26 16.58 -9.82
C ASP A 45 1.48 17.72 -9.14
N PHE A 46 2.21 18.70 -8.63
CA PHE A 46 1.72 19.90 -7.96
C PHE A 46 2.23 21.17 -8.66
N ASP A 47 2.21 21.15 -10.00
CA ASP A 47 2.81 22.16 -10.87
C ASP A 47 1.83 23.30 -11.23
N LYS A 48 0.58 23.25 -10.76
CA LYS A 48 -0.44 24.23 -11.09
C LYS A 48 -0.38 25.42 -10.15
N ASP A 49 -0.15 26.60 -10.71
CA ASP A 49 -0.01 27.88 -9.98
C ASP A 49 -1.20 28.27 -9.07
N PHE A 50 -2.35 27.59 -9.21
CA PHE A 50 -3.54 27.82 -8.39
C PHE A 50 -3.70 26.83 -7.24
N TYR A 51 -2.81 25.85 -7.11
CA TYR A 51 -2.77 24.98 -5.94
C TYR A 51 -2.08 25.69 -4.78
N ASP A 52 -2.67 25.58 -3.60
CA ASP A 52 -2.10 26.08 -2.35
C ASP A 52 -1.82 24.86 -1.44
N ALA A 53 -0.55 24.68 -1.09
CA ALA A 53 -0.10 23.54 -0.31
C ALA A 53 -0.62 23.59 1.13
N ASP A 54 -0.66 24.79 1.73
CA ASP A 54 -1.13 24.96 3.11
C ASP A 54 -2.65 24.73 3.19
N GLU A 55 -3.40 25.16 2.15
CA GLU A 55 -4.84 24.87 2.05
C GLU A 55 -5.10 23.38 1.88
N LEU A 56 -4.36 22.69 1.00
CA LEU A 56 -4.50 21.24 0.80
C LEU A 56 -4.17 20.46 2.08
N GLU A 57 -3.07 20.79 2.76
CA GLU A 57 -2.70 20.14 4.03
C GLU A 57 -3.80 20.33 5.08
N ALA A 58 -4.33 21.55 5.22
CA ALA A 58 -5.43 21.84 6.15
C ALA A 58 -6.73 21.08 5.81
N GLU A 59 -7.06 20.93 4.52
CA GLU A 59 -8.20 20.13 4.07
C GLU A 59 -8.03 18.66 4.45
N ILE A 60 -6.83 18.09 4.24
CA ILE A 60 -6.52 16.71 4.63
C ILE A 60 -6.61 16.55 6.15
N GLU A 61 -6.04 17.47 6.93
CA GLU A 61 -6.13 17.45 8.39
C GLU A 61 -7.59 17.48 8.89
N GLU A 62 -8.44 18.31 8.27
CA GLU A 62 -9.88 18.37 8.61
C GLU A 62 -10.59 17.05 8.29
N GLU A 63 -10.33 16.46 7.12
CA GLU A 63 -10.89 15.17 6.71
C GLU A 63 -10.48 14.04 7.65
N LEU A 64 -9.19 13.94 8.00
CA LEU A 64 -8.71 12.94 8.95
C LEU A 64 -9.30 13.14 10.35
N ALA A 65 -9.45 14.39 10.79
CA ALA A 65 -10.10 14.68 12.07
C ALA A 65 -11.60 14.34 12.07
N ASP A 66 -12.29 14.51 10.93
CA ASP A 66 -13.68 14.05 10.73
C ASP A 66 -13.77 12.52 10.79
N TYR A 67 -12.85 11.81 10.14
CA TYR A 67 -12.79 10.34 10.15
C TYR A 67 -12.52 9.79 11.56
N ASN A 68 -11.43 10.26 12.19
CA ASN A 68 -10.96 9.78 13.49
C ASN A 68 -11.95 10.07 14.63
N ARG A 69 -12.84 11.06 14.48
CA ARG A 69 -13.91 11.37 15.45
C ARG A 69 -14.87 10.21 15.74
N ASN A 70 -14.91 9.21 14.86
CA ASN A 70 -15.73 8.01 15.07
C ASN A 70 -15.09 6.98 16.01
N PHE A 71 -13.84 7.21 16.43
CA PHE A 71 -13.03 6.28 17.20
C PHE A 71 -12.57 6.86 18.54
N ALA A 72 -12.04 6.01 19.41
CA ALA A 72 -11.52 6.42 20.71
C ALA A 72 -10.10 7.02 20.64
N ALA A 73 -9.40 6.80 19.52
CA ALA A 73 -8.07 7.30 19.23
C ALA A 73 -7.94 7.53 17.72
N ASP A 74 -6.96 8.34 17.32
CA ASP A 74 -6.66 8.58 15.91
C ASP A 74 -6.01 7.34 15.30
N HIS A 75 -6.63 6.79 14.26
CA HIS A 75 -6.14 5.60 13.56
C HIS A 75 -5.45 5.94 12.23
N ILE A 76 -5.64 7.17 11.73
CA ILE A 76 -5.00 7.71 10.54
C ILE A 76 -4.33 9.04 10.90
N ARG A 77 -3.09 9.24 10.47
CA ARG A 77 -2.35 10.49 10.68
C ARG A 77 -1.51 10.86 9.47
N ILE A 78 -1.29 12.16 9.28
CA ILE A 78 -0.23 12.65 8.39
C ILE A 78 1.12 12.38 9.08
N GLU A 79 2.01 11.65 8.42
CA GLU A 79 3.41 11.51 8.83
C GLU A 79 4.27 12.62 8.22
N SER A 80 4.01 12.93 6.95
CA SER A 80 4.64 14.06 6.26
C SER A 80 3.78 14.55 5.10
N PHE A 81 3.90 15.84 4.80
CA PHE A 81 3.42 16.47 3.58
C PHE A 81 4.49 17.46 3.11
N GLU A 82 4.97 17.30 1.89
CA GLU A 82 5.99 18.18 1.31
C GLU A 82 5.67 18.48 -0.14
N VAL A 83 5.79 19.74 -0.54
CA VAL A 83 5.78 20.15 -1.94
C VAL A 83 7.17 20.61 -2.33
N LYS A 84 7.80 19.90 -3.26
CA LYS A 84 9.15 20.17 -3.71
C LYS A 84 9.26 20.01 -5.22
N ASP A 85 9.91 20.97 -5.86
CA ASP A 85 10.17 20.96 -7.31
C ASP A 85 8.90 20.74 -8.16
N GLY A 86 7.74 21.20 -7.67
CA GLY A 86 6.44 21.05 -8.33
C GLY A 86 5.79 19.67 -8.17
N VAL A 87 6.25 18.86 -7.21
CA VAL A 87 5.69 17.56 -6.85
C VAL A 87 5.27 17.59 -5.39
N ALA A 88 4.04 17.15 -5.10
CA ALA A 88 3.56 16.95 -3.74
C ALA A 88 3.79 15.49 -3.33
N THR A 89 4.29 15.29 -2.12
CA THR A 89 4.42 13.99 -1.49
C THR A 89 3.69 14.00 -0.16
N LEU A 90 2.68 13.15 -0.05
CA LEU A 90 1.89 12.94 1.16
C LEU A 90 2.17 11.54 1.72
N GLN A 91 2.43 11.44 3.01
CA GLN A 91 2.50 10.18 3.72
C GLN A 91 1.41 10.11 4.78
N LEU A 92 0.48 9.16 4.60
CA LEU A 92 -0.54 8.82 5.58
C LEU A 92 -0.17 7.51 6.26
N VAL A 93 -0.23 7.50 7.60
CA VAL A 93 -0.01 6.28 8.39
C VAL A 93 -1.32 5.82 8.99
N PHE A 94 -1.63 4.56 8.75
CA PHE A 94 -2.77 3.83 9.28
C PHE A 94 -2.26 2.82 10.31
N ASP A 95 -2.93 2.72 11.44
CA ASP A 95 -2.50 1.79 12.49
C ASP A 95 -2.58 0.32 12.04
N GLU A 96 -3.53 -0.01 11.18
CA GLU A 96 -3.80 -1.37 10.67
C GLU A 96 -4.43 -1.27 9.26
N SER A 97 -4.35 -2.35 8.47
CA SER A 97 -4.89 -2.38 7.10
C SER A 97 -6.40 -2.15 7.03
N GLN A 98 -7.15 -2.52 8.07
CA GLN A 98 -8.60 -2.27 8.13
C GLN A 98 -8.95 -0.78 8.07
N TYR A 99 -8.16 0.10 8.68
CA TYR A 99 -8.41 1.55 8.63
C TYR A 99 -8.06 2.15 7.28
N TYR A 100 -7.07 1.58 6.59
CA TYR A 100 -6.81 1.93 5.19
C TYR A 100 -8.02 1.56 4.34
N ALA A 101 -8.49 0.31 4.43
CA ALA A 101 -9.60 -0.16 3.61
C ALA A 101 -10.91 0.60 3.87
N ASP A 102 -11.21 0.92 5.13
CA ASP A 102 -12.40 1.71 5.51
C ASP A 102 -12.32 3.16 5.02
N TYR A 103 -11.13 3.77 5.06
CA TYR A 103 -10.93 5.16 4.62
C TYR A 103 -10.91 5.32 3.10
N THR A 104 -10.14 4.49 2.39
CA THR A 104 -9.95 4.59 0.94
C THR A 104 -11.05 3.88 0.15
N GLY A 105 -11.71 2.89 0.77
CA GLY A 105 -12.61 1.97 0.09
C GLY A 105 -11.90 0.93 -0.80
N MET A 106 -10.55 0.89 -0.78
CA MET A 106 -9.75 -0.07 -1.54
C MET A 106 -9.44 -1.31 -0.68
N THR A 107 -9.23 -2.45 -1.34
CA THR A 107 -8.83 -3.67 -0.66
C THR A 107 -7.40 -3.55 -0.14
N LEU A 108 -7.21 -3.72 1.17
CA LEU A 108 -5.91 -3.95 1.78
C LEU A 108 -6.04 -4.88 3.00
N PHE A 109 -5.30 -5.98 2.99
CA PHE A 109 -5.22 -6.92 4.11
C PHE A 109 -3.77 -7.23 4.43
N VAL A 110 -3.45 -7.27 5.72
CA VAL A 110 -2.14 -7.67 6.27
C VAL A 110 -2.39 -8.64 7.40
N GLY A 111 -1.93 -9.88 7.25
CA GLY A 111 -2.09 -10.91 8.27
C GLY A 111 -1.43 -12.21 7.85
N THR A 112 -1.73 -13.30 8.54
CA THR A 112 -1.33 -14.66 8.16
C THR A 112 -2.26 -15.24 7.09
N ARG A 113 -1.85 -16.34 6.44
CA ARG A 113 -2.71 -17.08 5.51
C ARG A 113 -4.04 -17.51 6.16
N SER A 114 -3.97 -18.00 7.40
CA SER A 114 -5.16 -18.42 8.15
C SER A 114 -6.12 -17.27 8.42
N GLU A 115 -5.60 -16.09 8.79
CA GLU A 115 -6.44 -14.90 9.01
C GLU A 115 -7.09 -14.41 7.70
N ALA A 116 -6.36 -14.48 6.57
CA ALA A 116 -6.93 -14.15 5.27
C ALA A 116 -8.11 -15.07 4.89
N GLU A 117 -7.96 -16.38 5.11
CA GLU A 117 -9.04 -17.36 4.90
C GLU A 117 -10.23 -17.11 5.82
N GLU A 118 -10.00 -16.74 7.09
CA GLU A 118 -11.05 -16.38 8.05
C GLU A 118 -11.84 -15.13 7.64
N GLU A 119 -11.17 -14.14 7.04
CA GLU A 119 -11.78 -12.95 6.43
C GLU A 119 -12.45 -13.23 5.07
N GLY A 120 -12.32 -14.46 4.55
CA GLY A 120 -13.00 -14.93 3.34
C GLY A 120 -12.23 -14.70 2.04
N TYR A 121 -10.93 -14.42 2.12
CA TYR A 121 -10.06 -14.41 0.94
C TYR A 121 -9.76 -15.84 0.49
N ASP A 122 -9.90 -16.08 -0.82
CA ASP A 122 -9.52 -17.34 -1.47
C ASP A 122 -8.11 -17.18 -2.03
N LEU A 123 -7.12 -17.79 -1.36
CA LEU A 123 -5.74 -17.69 -1.80
C LEU A 123 -5.54 -18.50 -3.09
N PRO A 124 -4.87 -17.94 -4.11
CA PRO A 124 -4.55 -18.67 -5.33
C PRO A 124 -3.76 -19.97 -5.06
N ASP A 125 -4.02 -21.02 -5.85
CA ASP A 125 -3.23 -22.26 -5.76
C ASP A 125 -1.83 -22.12 -6.37
N ASP A 126 -1.71 -21.23 -7.36
CA ASP A 126 -0.47 -21.01 -8.11
C ASP A 126 0.23 -19.79 -7.52
N PHE A 127 1.37 -20.00 -6.87
CA PHE A 127 2.29 -18.93 -6.44
C PHE A 127 3.64 -19.14 -7.14
N VAL A 128 4.39 -18.06 -7.34
CA VAL A 128 5.79 -18.12 -7.81
C VAL A 128 6.73 -17.49 -6.80
N GLU A 129 7.91 -18.09 -6.66
CA GLU A 129 9.04 -17.50 -5.95
C GLU A 129 9.61 -16.30 -6.74
N PRO A 130 10.42 -15.42 -6.12
CA PRO A 130 11.10 -14.32 -6.82
C PRO A 130 11.99 -14.73 -8.01
N ASN A 131 12.35 -16.01 -8.10
CA ASN A 131 13.14 -16.60 -9.20
C ASN A 131 12.28 -17.20 -10.31
N GLU A 132 10.96 -16.94 -10.29
CA GLU A 132 9.94 -17.41 -11.25
C GLU A 132 9.69 -18.93 -11.23
N ASN A 133 10.24 -19.66 -10.25
CA ASN A 133 9.85 -21.06 -10.03
C ASN A 133 8.50 -21.13 -9.31
N ALA A 134 7.74 -22.20 -9.58
CA ALA A 134 6.54 -22.50 -8.81
C ALA A 134 6.86 -22.61 -7.32
N ALA A 135 6.09 -21.90 -6.50
CA ALA A 135 6.21 -21.88 -5.05
C ALA A 135 5.30 -22.95 -4.42
N ASP A 136 5.84 -23.67 -3.44
CA ASP A 136 5.06 -24.54 -2.56
C ASP A 136 4.86 -23.82 -1.22
N LEU A 137 3.70 -23.20 -1.04
CA LEU A 137 3.42 -22.41 0.17
C LEU A 137 3.41 -23.25 1.45
N ASP A 138 3.12 -24.55 1.38
CA ASP A 138 3.14 -25.43 2.55
C ASP A 138 4.58 -25.75 2.98
N VAL A 139 5.53 -25.68 2.06
CA VAL A 139 6.97 -25.75 2.36
C VAL A 139 7.50 -24.40 2.83
N LEU A 140 7.19 -23.32 2.09
CA LEU A 140 7.68 -21.97 2.37
C LEU A 140 7.14 -21.39 3.69
N ASP A 141 5.91 -21.74 4.04
CA ASP A 141 5.22 -21.33 5.27
C ASP A 141 4.87 -22.53 6.17
N SER A 142 5.78 -23.50 6.26
CA SER A 142 5.58 -24.72 7.06
C SER A 142 5.35 -24.50 8.56
N ASP A 143 5.71 -23.32 9.09
CA ASP A 143 5.46 -22.93 10.49
C ASP A 143 4.28 -21.97 10.67
N GLY A 144 3.58 -21.61 9.58
CA GLY A 144 2.39 -20.75 9.57
C GLY A 144 2.65 -19.32 10.04
N SER A 145 3.90 -18.84 9.92
CA SER A 145 4.31 -17.51 10.39
C SER A 145 4.55 -16.50 9.26
N ALA A 146 4.51 -16.95 8.00
CA ALA A 146 4.51 -16.04 6.87
C ALA A 146 3.25 -15.18 6.89
N HIS A 147 3.43 -13.93 6.52
CA HIS A 147 2.35 -13.00 6.33
C HIS A 147 1.98 -12.97 4.85
N VAL A 148 0.71 -12.67 4.59
CA VAL A 148 0.17 -12.32 3.28
C VAL A 148 -0.27 -10.86 3.33
N LEU A 149 0.20 -10.10 2.35
CA LEU A 149 -0.37 -8.81 1.98
C LEU A 149 -1.29 -9.05 0.78
N ILE A 150 -2.55 -8.61 0.89
CA ILE A 150 -3.53 -8.63 -0.20
C ILE A 150 -3.91 -7.19 -0.50
N LEU A 151 -3.88 -6.80 -1.77
CA LEU A 151 -4.23 -5.45 -2.22
C LEU A 151 -4.88 -5.45 -3.59
N GLU A 152 -5.66 -4.41 -3.92
CA GLU A 152 -6.31 -4.23 -5.22
C GLU A 152 -6.01 -2.81 -5.74
N GLU A 153 -4.74 -2.54 -6.00
CA GLU A 153 -4.23 -1.24 -6.44
C GLU A 153 -2.93 -1.43 -7.24
N ALA A 154 -2.74 -0.65 -8.31
CA ALA A 154 -1.46 -0.62 -9.01
C ALA A 154 -0.50 0.33 -8.27
N VAL A 155 0.43 -0.24 -7.51
CA VAL A 155 1.25 0.51 -6.55
C VAL A 155 2.56 -0.21 -6.26
N GLN A 156 3.57 0.53 -5.83
CA GLN A 156 4.76 -0.09 -5.24
C GLN A 156 4.45 -0.61 -3.84
N VAL A 157 5.04 -1.74 -3.48
CA VAL A 157 4.85 -2.36 -2.18
C VAL A 157 6.19 -2.51 -1.48
N ARG A 158 6.22 -2.16 -0.19
CA ARG A 158 7.33 -2.47 0.72
C ARG A 158 6.82 -3.25 1.92
N VAL A 159 7.35 -4.46 2.12
CA VAL A 159 6.98 -5.33 3.25
C VAL A 159 8.09 -5.37 4.31
N PRO A 160 7.80 -5.70 5.57
CA PRO A 160 8.81 -5.67 6.64
C PRO A 160 9.75 -6.89 6.65
N GLY A 161 9.44 -7.91 5.86
CA GLY A 161 10.15 -9.18 5.74
C GLY A 161 10.57 -9.51 4.32
N THR A 162 11.29 -10.60 4.14
CA THR A 162 11.69 -11.10 2.81
C THR A 162 10.48 -11.68 2.08
N ILE A 163 10.27 -11.27 0.84
CA ILE A 163 9.23 -11.82 -0.04
C ILE A 163 9.60 -13.27 -0.39
N LEU A 164 8.69 -14.18 -0.08
CA LEU A 164 8.85 -15.62 -0.32
C LEU A 164 8.17 -16.04 -1.63
N ALA A 165 6.99 -15.49 -1.89
CA ALA A 165 6.20 -15.81 -3.08
C ALA A 165 5.20 -14.69 -3.40
N VAL A 166 4.80 -14.62 -4.67
CA VAL A 166 3.74 -13.74 -5.17
C VAL A 166 2.84 -14.54 -6.12
N CYS A 167 1.59 -14.12 -6.33
CA CYS A 167 0.74 -14.75 -7.34
C CYS A 167 1.29 -14.49 -8.77
N PRO A 168 1.43 -15.49 -9.66
CA PRO A 168 1.77 -15.37 -11.07
C PRO A 168 0.50 -15.18 -11.92
N GLU A 169 0.48 -14.70 -13.15
CA GLU A 169 1.43 -13.94 -13.97
C GLU A 169 0.74 -12.59 -14.28
N ASP A 170 1.50 -11.54 -14.59
CA ASP A 170 1.07 -10.20 -15.03
C ASP A 170 0.76 -9.13 -13.97
N ASN A 171 0.32 -9.46 -12.75
CA ASN A 171 -0.02 -8.40 -11.79
C ASN A 171 1.13 -8.00 -10.84
N VAL A 172 1.87 -8.94 -10.24
CA VAL A 172 2.91 -8.62 -9.24
C VAL A 172 4.32 -8.99 -9.72
N THR A 173 5.24 -8.03 -9.68
CA THR A 173 6.67 -8.25 -9.94
C THR A 173 7.49 -8.00 -8.68
N VAL A 174 8.35 -8.95 -8.28
CA VAL A 174 9.29 -8.74 -7.17
C VAL A 174 10.45 -7.87 -7.65
N THR A 175 10.67 -6.75 -6.96
CA THR A 175 11.63 -5.70 -7.36
C THR A 175 12.86 -5.63 -6.45
N GLY A 176 12.78 -6.26 -5.27
CA GLY A 176 13.86 -6.45 -4.32
C GLY A 176 13.45 -7.42 -3.21
N ASP A 177 14.35 -7.74 -2.28
CA ASP A 177 14.08 -8.73 -1.21
C ASP A 177 12.81 -8.44 -0.40
N ARG A 178 12.41 -7.16 -0.32
CA ARG A 178 11.23 -6.69 0.44
C ARG A 178 10.35 -5.75 -0.36
N GLU A 179 10.57 -5.69 -1.67
CA GLU A 179 9.93 -4.72 -2.55
C GLU A 179 9.26 -5.47 -3.70
N ALA A 180 8.05 -5.06 -4.04
CA ALA A 180 7.31 -5.56 -5.18
C ALA A 180 6.56 -4.40 -5.87
N SER A 181 6.05 -4.68 -7.06
CA SER A 181 5.24 -3.76 -7.85
C SER A 181 3.97 -4.50 -8.27
N ALA A 182 2.80 -3.97 -7.90
CA ALA A 182 1.52 -4.38 -8.44
C ALA A 182 1.19 -3.48 -9.64
N ALA A 183 0.89 -4.07 -10.79
CA ALA A 183 0.78 -3.36 -12.07
C ALA A 183 -0.66 -2.98 -12.44
N GLU A 184 -1.64 -3.75 -11.98
CA GLU A 184 -3.06 -3.59 -12.28
C GLU A 184 -3.88 -3.50 -10.99
N PRO A 185 -5.01 -2.79 -10.99
CA PRO A 185 -5.94 -2.73 -9.85
C PRO A 185 -6.78 -4.01 -9.75
N GLU A 186 -6.11 -5.15 -9.75
CA GLU A 186 -6.67 -6.48 -9.51
C GLU A 186 -6.07 -7.04 -8.21
N LEU A 187 -6.76 -8.02 -7.60
CA LEU A 187 -6.29 -8.63 -6.35
C LEU A 187 -4.89 -9.23 -6.53
N SER A 188 -3.95 -8.69 -5.76
CA SER A 188 -2.55 -9.08 -5.67
C SER A 188 -2.28 -9.74 -4.33
N TYR A 189 -1.44 -10.78 -4.34
CA TYR A 189 -1.05 -11.51 -3.14
C TYR A 189 0.48 -11.54 -3.03
N ILE A 190 1.01 -11.09 -1.89
CA ILE A 190 2.45 -11.06 -1.61
C ILE A 190 2.68 -11.78 -0.28
N ILE A 191 3.40 -12.92 -0.33
CA ILE A 191 3.78 -13.72 0.83
C ILE A 191 5.17 -13.30 1.29
N TYR A 192 5.35 -13.00 2.58
CA TYR A 192 6.62 -12.54 3.13
C TYR A 192 6.87 -13.00 4.58
N LYS A 193 8.14 -12.95 5.01
CA LYS A 193 8.56 -13.34 6.36
C LYS A 193 9.74 -12.52 6.92
#